data_AF-A0A6N7EV31-F1
#
_entry.id   AF-A0A6N7EV31-F1
#
_cell.length_a   1.000
_cell.length_b   1.000
_cell.length_c   1.000
_cell.angle_alpha   90.00
_cell.angle_beta   90.00
_cell.angle_gamma   90.00
#
_symmetry.space_group_name_H-M   'P 1'
#
loop_
_entity.id
_entity.type
_entity.pdbx_description
1 polymer ?
#
loop_
_entity_poly.entity_id
_entity_poly.type
_entity_poly.pdbx_seq_one_letter_code
_entity_poly.pdbx_strand_id
1 'polypeptide(L)'
;MNRLTLAALAAAATVSAVALTDAVTHGLTGRPSVFTDGGPDWAYYVATVSHGVLFALLAAVLVRDAARIDVGRSAVRWTRRLLVVLLVMLAVPFVVGIVVRIDDAPQLLGALGTAAFVLAFPVSAVLGILLLRRPEMRPGAALLAGVAVAFVLTFGLGALGSDWAHPAYPEVLMYLGVALLGRTAPVTQAVHRGRTSEPSVA
;
A
#
# COMPACT_ATOMS: atom_id res chain seq x y z
N MET A 1 -18.37 2.50 -1.95
CA MET A 1 -17.12 1.83 -1.55
C MET A 1 -17.46 0.49 -0.93
N ASN A 2 -16.80 -0.60 -1.30
CA ASN A 2 -17.12 -1.92 -0.76
C ASN A 2 -16.49 -2.11 0.64
N ARG A 3 -16.99 -3.09 1.42
CA ARG A 3 -16.50 -3.35 2.80
C ARG A 3 -15.01 -3.72 2.85
N LEU A 4 -14.51 -4.43 1.84
CA LEU A 4 -13.09 -4.80 1.74
C LEU A 4 -12.20 -3.56 1.58
N THR A 5 -12.57 -2.65 0.68
CA THR A 5 -11.85 -1.38 0.47
C THR A 5 -11.84 -0.53 1.74
N LEU A 6 -12.96 -0.46 2.47
CA LEU A 6 -13.03 0.25 3.74
C LEU A 6 -12.10 -0.38 4.79
N ALA A 7 -12.13 -1.70 4.93
CA ALA A 7 -11.26 -2.41 5.86
C ALA A 7 -9.77 -2.24 5.50
N ALA A 8 -9.43 -2.33 4.21
CA ALA A 8 -8.07 -2.09 3.72
C ALA A 8 -7.60 -0.67 4.01
N LEU A 9 -8.46 0.34 3.81
CA LEU A 9 -8.12 1.73 4.13
C LEU A 9 -7.94 1.97 5.62
N ALA A 10 -8.80 1.38 6.45
CA ALA A 10 -8.69 1.48 7.90
C ALA A 10 -7.38 0.83 8.38
N ALA A 11 -7.09 -0.39 7.94
CA ALA A 11 -5.83 -1.07 8.26
C ALA A 11 -4.62 -0.28 7.74
N ALA A 12 -4.68 0.25 6.51
CA ALA A 12 -3.60 1.04 5.93
C ALA A 12 -3.34 2.30 6.75
N ALA A 13 -4.39 3.00 7.17
CA ALA A 13 -4.26 4.18 8.03
C ALA A 13 -3.66 3.85 9.40
N THR A 14 -4.12 2.76 10.04
CA THR A 14 -3.59 2.32 11.34
C THR A 14 -2.11 1.96 11.26
N VAL A 15 -1.71 1.12 10.30
CA VAL A 15 -0.29 0.72 10.15
C VAL A 15 0.56 1.91 9.71
N SER A 16 0.03 2.80 8.86
CA SER A 16 0.73 4.03 8.48
C SER A 16 0.99 4.93 9.69
N ALA A 17 0.05 5.02 10.64
CA ALA A 17 0.26 5.80 11.86
C ALA A 17 1.37 5.20 12.72
N VAL A 18 1.44 3.87 12.83
CA VAL A 18 2.53 3.17 13.52
C VAL A 18 3.88 3.45 12.83
N ALA A 19 3.96 3.22 11.52
CA ALA A 19 5.19 3.42 10.74
C ALA A 19 5.67 4.88 10.76
N LEU A 20 4.76 5.86 10.68
CA LEU A 20 5.11 7.27 10.79
C LEU A 20 5.51 7.68 12.20
N THR A 21 4.88 7.11 13.23
CA THR A 21 5.31 7.33 14.62
C THR A 21 6.75 6.86 14.80
N ASP A 22 7.10 5.73 14.19
CA ASP A 22 8.47 5.23 14.19
C ASP A 22 9.44 6.15 13.47
N ALA A 23 9.12 6.53 12.23
CA ALA A 23 9.94 7.44 11.44
C ALA A 23 10.18 8.79 12.13
N VAL A 24 9.13 9.37 12.73
CA VAL A 24 9.23 10.65 13.45
C VAL A 24 10.03 10.49 14.75
N THR A 25 9.83 9.40 15.49
CA THR A 25 10.62 9.14 16.72
C THR A 25 12.10 9.00 16.37
N HIS A 26 12.41 8.22 15.34
CA HIS A 26 13.78 8.04 14.87
C HIS A 26 14.39 9.36 14.36
N GLY A 27 13.68 10.08 13.50
CA GLY A 27 14.15 11.37 12.98
C GLY A 27 14.37 12.45 14.03
N LEU A 28 13.64 12.43 15.16
CA LEU A 28 13.79 13.40 16.25
C LEU A 28 14.83 13.00 17.29
N THR A 29 15.05 11.70 17.50
CA THR A 29 15.82 11.20 18.66
C THR A 29 17.03 10.35 18.29
N GLY A 30 17.17 9.95 17.03
CA GLY A 30 18.13 8.94 16.57
C GLY A 30 17.85 7.53 17.12
N ARG A 31 16.71 7.32 17.78
CA ARG A 31 16.34 6.05 18.44
C ARG A 31 15.03 5.51 17.87
N PRO A 32 14.87 4.18 17.82
CA PRO A 32 13.64 3.60 17.34
C PRO A 32 12.46 3.86 18.30
N SER A 33 11.23 3.77 17.81
CA SER A 33 10.03 3.87 18.65
C SER A 33 9.73 2.58 19.41
N VAL A 34 8.68 2.61 20.24
CA VAL A 34 8.19 1.42 20.96
C VAL A 34 7.67 0.30 20.05
N PHE A 35 7.46 0.57 18.77
CA PHE A 35 6.92 -0.39 17.80
C PHE A 35 7.99 -1.15 17.01
N THR A 36 9.26 -0.91 17.28
CA THR A 36 10.37 -1.66 16.65
C THR A 36 10.80 -2.86 17.47
N ASP A 37 11.76 -3.60 16.90
CA ASP A 37 12.48 -4.66 17.60
C ASP A 37 13.10 -4.15 18.91
N GLY A 38 12.91 -4.91 20.00
CA GLY A 38 13.32 -4.54 21.35
C GLY A 38 12.29 -3.73 22.16
N GLY A 39 11.15 -3.39 21.56
CA GLY A 39 9.99 -2.83 22.27
C GLY A 39 9.29 -3.85 23.20
N PRO A 40 8.27 -3.42 23.97
CA PRO A 40 7.52 -4.34 24.82
C PRO A 40 6.71 -5.35 24.01
N ASP A 41 6.54 -6.56 24.54
CA ASP A 41 5.89 -7.69 23.84
C ASP A 41 4.53 -7.35 23.22
N TRP A 42 3.71 -6.55 23.89
CA TRP A 42 2.40 -6.16 23.39
C TRP A 42 2.51 -5.35 22.08
N ALA A 43 3.55 -4.52 21.94
CA ALA A 43 3.76 -3.68 20.77
C ALA A 43 4.19 -4.54 19.57
N TYR A 44 5.03 -5.54 19.82
CA TYR A 44 5.39 -6.57 18.83
C TYR A 44 4.13 -7.25 18.26
N TYR A 45 3.23 -7.73 19.12
CA TYR A 45 2.01 -8.41 18.64
C TYR A 45 1.06 -7.48 17.90
N VAL A 46 0.89 -6.24 18.37
CA VAL A 46 0.06 -5.23 17.68
C VAL A 46 0.63 -4.93 16.29
N ALA A 47 1.93 -4.67 16.18
CA ALA A 47 2.59 -4.44 14.90
C ALA A 47 2.45 -5.68 14.01
N THR A 48 2.71 -6.87 14.55
CA THR A 48 2.71 -8.12 13.79
C THR A 48 1.34 -8.44 13.19
N VAL A 49 0.29 -8.41 14.02
CA VAL A 49 -1.09 -8.67 13.59
C VAL A 49 -1.56 -7.62 12.59
N SER A 50 -1.30 -6.34 12.87
CA SER A 50 -1.78 -5.25 12.01
C SER A 50 -1.14 -5.28 10.63
N HIS A 51 0.16 -5.55 10.52
CA HIS A 51 0.86 -5.70 9.24
C HIS A 51 0.36 -6.93 8.46
N GLY A 52 0.24 -8.09 9.11
CA GLY A 52 -0.26 -9.29 8.47
C GLY A 52 -1.67 -9.11 7.90
N VAL A 53 -2.57 -8.52 8.69
CA VAL A 53 -3.94 -8.18 8.25
C VAL A 53 -3.92 -7.17 7.11
N LEU A 54 -3.12 -6.11 7.22
CA LEU A 54 -2.99 -5.12 6.16
C LEU A 54 -2.59 -5.75 4.83
N PHE A 55 -1.48 -6.49 4.80
CA PHE A 55 -0.96 -7.05 3.56
C PHE A 55 -1.94 -8.03 2.90
N ALA A 56 -2.63 -8.84 3.71
CA ALA A 56 -3.69 -9.72 3.23
C ALA A 56 -4.86 -8.92 2.61
N LEU A 57 -5.29 -7.85 3.26
CA LEU A 57 -6.37 -6.99 2.74
C LEU A 57 -5.97 -6.27 1.45
N LEU A 58 -4.75 -5.74 1.36
CA LEU A 58 -4.23 -5.09 0.15
C LEU A 58 -4.15 -6.07 -1.01
N ALA A 59 -3.64 -7.29 -0.78
CA ALA A 59 -3.62 -8.34 -1.78
C ALA A 59 -5.04 -8.70 -2.24
N ALA A 60 -5.99 -8.83 -1.31
CA ALA A 60 -7.38 -9.11 -1.60
C ALA A 60 -8.03 -8.01 -2.45
N VAL A 61 -7.73 -6.73 -2.19
CA VAL A 61 -8.20 -5.61 -3.02
C VAL A 61 -7.71 -5.77 -4.46
N LEU A 62 -6.41 -6.01 -4.66
CA LEU A 62 -5.84 -6.18 -6.00
C LEU A 62 -6.36 -7.42 -6.74
N VAL A 63 -6.72 -8.48 -6.03
CA VAL A 63 -7.33 -9.69 -6.62
C VAL A 63 -8.79 -9.44 -6.98
N ARG A 64 -9.58 -8.87 -6.06
CA ARG A 64 -11.01 -8.61 -6.25
C ARG A 64 -11.26 -7.64 -7.40
N ASP A 65 -10.49 -6.56 -7.46
CA ASP A 65 -10.65 -5.50 -8.44
C ASP A 65 -9.83 -5.73 -9.73
N ALA A 66 -9.29 -6.95 -9.94
CA ALA A 66 -8.39 -7.27 -11.04
C ALA A 66 -8.93 -6.88 -12.43
N ALA A 67 -10.18 -7.23 -12.75
CA ALA A 67 -10.77 -6.91 -14.06
C ALA A 67 -10.83 -5.40 -14.32
N ARG A 68 -11.13 -4.62 -13.26
CA ARG A 68 -11.24 -3.16 -13.32
C ARG A 68 -9.88 -2.47 -13.37
N ILE A 69 -8.87 -3.03 -12.70
CA ILE A 69 -7.49 -2.51 -12.72
C ILE A 69 -6.83 -2.84 -14.06
N ASP A 70 -6.97 -4.07 -14.53
CA ASP A 70 -6.23 -4.59 -15.69
C ASP A 70 -6.76 -4.00 -17.02
N VAL A 71 -8.08 -3.89 -17.20
CA VAL A 71 -8.75 -3.36 -18.41
C VAL A 71 -8.12 -3.88 -19.72
N GLY A 72 -7.77 -5.16 -19.76
CA GLY A 72 -7.14 -5.80 -20.93
C GLY A 72 -5.65 -5.50 -21.14
N ARG A 73 -5.02 -4.63 -20.35
CA ARG A 73 -3.59 -4.28 -20.48
C ARG A 73 -2.71 -5.31 -19.79
N SER A 74 -1.90 -6.03 -20.57
CA SER A 74 -1.00 -7.09 -20.08
C SER A 74 0.02 -6.56 -19.06
N ALA A 75 0.64 -5.40 -19.32
CA ALA A 75 1.61 -4.80 -18.41
C ALA A 75 1.03 -4.55 -17.02
N VAL A 76 -0.15 -3.91 -16.94
CA VAL A 76 -0.84 -3.64 -15.67
C VAL A 76 -1.17 -4.94 -14.93
N ARG A 77 -1.67 -5.93 -15.67
CA ARG A 77 -2.00 -7.26 -15.12
C ARG A 77 -0.79 -7.94 -14.49
N TRP A 78 0.36 -7.93 -15.17
CA TRP A 78 1.57 -8.57 -14.67
C TRP A 78 2.14 -7.82 -13.46
N THR A 79 2.23 -6.49 -13.51
CA THR A 79 2.70 -5.69 -12.38
C THR A 79 1.79 -5.88 -11.16
N ARG A 80 0.47 -5.89 -11.35
CA ARG A 80 -0.51 -6.16 -10.28
C ARG A 80 -0.34 -7.55 -9.69
N ARG A 81 -0.19 -8.60 -10.52
CA ARG A 81 0.01 -9.98 -10.05
C ARG A 81 1.30 -10.11 -9.24
N LEU A 82 2.38 -9.50 -9.73
CA LEU A 82 3.65 -9.47 -9.00
C LEU A 82 3.48 -8.76 -7.64
N LEU A 83 2.79 -7.62 -7.60
CA LEU A 83 2.52 -6.92 -6.35
C LEU A 83 1.68 -7.76 -5.38
N VAL A 84 0.68 -8.50 -5.88
CA VAL A 84 -0.09 -9.45 -5.06
C VAL A 84 0.82 -10.51 -4.44
N VAL A 85 1.73 -11.10 -5.24
CA VAL A 85 2.68 -12.11 -4.75
C VAL A 85 3.56 -11.51 -3.65
N LEU A 86 4.12 -10.31 -3.86
CA LEU A 86 4.96 -9.63 -2.87
C LEU A 86 4.19 -9.32 -1.58
N LEU A 87 2.95 -8.84 -1.68
CA LEU A 87 2.10 -8.60 -0.51
C LEU A 87 1.76 -9.89 0.24
N VAL A 88 1.51 -10.99 -0.46
CA VAL A 88 1.30 -12.30 0.19
C VAL A 88 2.60 -12.78 0.87
N MET A 89 3.75 -12.64 0.21
CA MET A 89 5.05 -12.96 0.79
C MET A 89 5.35 -12.14 2.05
N LEU A 90 4.86 -10.89 2.12
CA LEU A 90 4.92 -10.06 3.33
C LEU A 90 3.91 -10.51 4.38
N ALA A 91 2.67 -10.86 3.99
CA ALA A 91 1.64 -11.28 4.94
C ALA A 91 2.04 -12.55 5.70
N VAL A 92 2.67 -13.52 5.03
CA VAL A 92 3.03 -14.82 5.61
C VAL A 92 3.89 -14.73 6.88
N PRO A 93 5.07 -14.08 6.89
CA PRO A 93 5.89 -13.98 8.10
C PRO A 93 5.16 -13.27 9.23
N PHE A 94 4.35 -12.25 8.93
CA PHE A 94 3.55 -11.58 9.95
C PHE A 94 2.44 -12.45 10.54
N VAL A 95 1.77 -13.29 9.73
CA VAL A 95 0.79 -14.25 10.24
C VAL A 95 1.45 -15.35 11.07
N VAL A 96 2.60 -15.87 10.61
CA VAL A 96 3.41 -16.83 11.37
C VAL A 96 3.89 -16.22 12.69
N GLY A 97 4.28 -14.94 12.65
CA GLY A 97 4.70 -14.10 13.78
C GLY A 97 3.72 -14.05 14.96
N ILE A 98 2.44 -14.30 14.68
CA ILE A 98 1.38 -14.34 15.72
C ILE A 98 1.56 -15.55 16.63
N VAL A 99 2.03 -16.68 16.08
CA VAL A 99 2.14 -17.97 16.77
C VAL A 99 3.58 -18.26 17.19
N VAL A 100 4.54 -17.91 16.36
CA VAL A 100 5.98 -18.11 16.57
C VAL A 100 6.67 -16.77 16.38
N ARG A 101 7.49 -16.32 17.33
CA ARG A 101 8.22 -15.07 17.16
C ARG A 101 9.12 -15.15 15.93
N ILE A 102 9.13 -14.07 15.16
CA ILE A 102 9.92 -13.96 13.93
C ILE A 102 11.42 -14.16 14.20
N ASP A 103 11.91 -13.80 15.39
CA ASP A 103 13.31 -14.01 15.79
C ASP A 103 13.70 -15.49 15.84
N ASP A 104 12.72 -16.37 16.07
CA ASP A 104 12.89 -17.82 16.09
C ASP A 104 12.63 -18.45 14.71
N ALA A 105 12.24 -17.64 13.71
CA ALA A 105 11.89 -18.13 12.38
C ALA A 105 13.15 -18.44 11.55
N PRO A 106 13.05 -19.35 10.56
CA PRO A 106 14.16 -19.65 9.67
C PRO A 106 14.67 -18.39 8.95
N GLN A 107 15.99 -18.20 8.89
CA GLN A 107 16.63 -17.04 8.25
C GLN A 107 16.17 -16.81 6.80
N LEU A 108 15.82 -17.89 6.09
CA LEU A 108 15.24 -17.83 4.75
C LEU A 108 13.91 -17.06 4.72
N LEU A 109 13.05 -17.23 5.72
CA LEU A 109 11.76 -16.53 5.80
C LEU A 109 11.97 -15.02 5.98
N GLY A 110 12.91 -14.63 6.84
CA GLY A 110 13.32 -13.23 7.02
C GLY A 110 13.86 -12.62 5.73
N ALA A 111 14.78 -13.31 5.05
CA ALA A 111 15.36 -12.85 3.79
C ALA A 111 14.29 -12.67 2.69
N LEU A 112 13.33 -13.60 2.59
CA LEU A 112 12.20 -13.49 1.65
C LEU A 112 11.29 -12.32 1.99
N GLY A 113 11.03 -12.07 3.27
CA GLY A 113 10.28 -10.90 3.74
C GLY A 113 10.96 -9.59 3.36
N THR A 114 12.25 -9.45 3.65
CA THR A 114 13.04 -8.27 3.28
C THR A 114 13.09 -8.05 1.77
N ALA A 115 13.30 -9.11 1.00
CA ALA A 115 13.30 -9.02 -0.46
C ALA A 115 11.93 -8.58 -0.99
N ALA A 116 10.84 -9.17 -0.46
CA ALA A 116 9.48 -8.80 -0.85
C ALA A 116 9.17 -7.34 -0.50
N PHE A 117 9.61 -6.88 0.67
CA PHE A 117 9.46 -5.51 1.14
C PHE A 117 10.13 -4.52 0.20
N VAL A 118 11.42 -4.73 -0.09
CA VAL A 118 12.19 -3.84 -0.97
C VAL A 118 11.63 -3.84 -2.39
N LEU A 119 11.25 -5.00 -2.94
CA LEU A 119 10.71 -5.12 -4.29
C LEU A 119 9.28 -4.56 -4.43
N ALA A 120 8.49 -4.51 -3.35
CA ALA A 120 7.13 -3.98 -3.40
C ALA A 120 7.11 -2.49 -3.78
N PHE A 121 8.12 -1.71 -3.40
CA PHE A 121 8.20 -0.29 -3.72
C PHE A 121 8.32 0.02 -5.23
N PRO A 122 9.33 -0.48 -5.97
CA PRO A 122 9.41 -0.22 -7.40
C PRO A 122 8.23 -0.84 -8.17
N VAL A 123 7.76 -2.03 -7.77
CA VAL A 123 6.61 -2.67 -8.43
C VAL A 123 5.32 -1.86 -8.24
N SER A 124 5.07 -1.36 -7.03
CA SER A 124 3.91 -0.51 -6.75
C SER A 124 3.99 0.83 -7.48
N ALA A 125 5.18 1.44 -7.55
CA ALA A 125 5.41 2.67 -8.31
C ALA A 125 5.14 2.49 -9.80
N VAL A 126 5.64 1.41 -10.41
CA VAL A 126 5.35 1.07 -11.81
C VAL A 126 3.85 0.89 -12.03
N LEU A 127 3.16 0.19 -11.11
CA LEU A 127 1.71 0.04 -11.20
C LEU A 127 1.00 1.40 -11.15
N GLY A 128 1.39 2.28 -10.23
CA GLY A 128 0.88 3.65 -10.13
C GLY A 128 1.06 4.43 -11.42
N ILE A 129 2.27 4.46 -11.97
CA ILE A 129 2.60 5.15 -13.22
C ILE A 129 1.74 4.65 -14.39
N LEU A 130 1.59 3.33 -14.53
CA LEU A 130 0.77 2.72 -15.58
C LEU A 130 -0.72 3.10 -15.46
N LEU A 131 -1.19 3.40 -14.26
CA LEU A 131 -2.57 3.77 -13.93
C LEU A 131 -2.83 5.27 -13.88
N LEU A 132 -1.80 6.15 -13.82
CA LEU A 132 -1.95 7.61 -13.70
C LEU A 132 -2.84 8.24 -14.79
N ARG A 133 -2.86 7.64 -15.99
CA ARG A 133 -3.68 8.11 -17.12
C ARG A 133 -5.15 7.72 -17.01
N ARG A 134 -5.58 7.00 -15.96
CA ARG A 134 -6.96 6.53 -15.75
C ARG A 134 -7.65 7.39 -14.70
N PRO A 135 -8.51 8.35 -15.09
CA PRO A 135 -9.15 9.32 -14.18
C PRO A 135 -9.77 8.70 -12.93
N GLU A 136 -10.45 7.58 -13.10
CA GLU A 136 -11.15 6.84 -12.05
C GLU A 136 -10.21 6.17 -11.02
N MET A 137 -8.92 6.02 -11.34
CA MET A 137 -7.90 5.44 -10.46
C MET A 137 -6.89 6.47 -9.95
N ARG A 138 -6.95 7.73 -10.42
CA ARG A 138 -5.89 8.74 -10.20
C ARG A 138 -5.48 8.92 -8.74
N PRO A 139 -6.38 8.98 -7.74
CA PRO A 139 -5.96 9.18 -6.36
C PRO A 139 -5.02 8.07 -5.85
N GLY A 140 -5.41 6.80 -6.02
CA GLY A 140 -4.57 5.67 -5.63
C GLY A 140 -3.31 5.56 -6.50
N ALA A 141 -3.45 5.76 -7.81
CA ALA A 141 -2.33 5.72 -8.75
C ALA A 141 -1.27 6.80 -8.48
N ALA A 142 -1.68 8.00 -8.05
CA ALA A 142 -0.78 9.10 -7.70
C ALA A 142 0.03 8.78 -6.44
N LEU A 143 -0.59 8.24 -5.40
CA LEU A 143 0.15 7.79 -4.21
C LEU A 143 1.16 6.70 -4.57
N LEU A 144 0.73 5.70 -5.35
CA LEU A 144 1.62 4.63 -5.80
C LEU A 144 2.79 5.18 -6.63
N ALA A 145 2.54 6.06 -7.60
CA ALA A 145 3.62 6.69 -8.35
C ALA A 145 4.57 7.51 -7.45
N GLY A 146 4.02 8.15 -6.41
CA GLY A 146 4.78 8.88 -5.39
C GLY A 146 5.73 7.99 -4.58
N VAL A 147 5.49 6.68 -4.51
CA VAL A 147 6.41 5.72 -3.88
C VAL A 147 7.81 5.84 -4.46
N ALA A 148 7.97 6.04 -5.78
CA ALA A 148 9.29 6.21 -6.39
C ALA A 148 10.05 7.42 -5.82
N VAL A 149 9.34 8.55 -5.65
CA VAL A 149 9.95 9.77 -5.10
C VAL A 149 10.31 9.56 -3.64
N ALA A 150 9.38 9.04 -2.83
CA ALA A 150 9.63 8.78 -1.41
C ALA A 150 10.77 7.76 -1.19
N PHE A 151 10.85 6.74 -2.04
CA PHE A 151 11.92 5.74 -2.02
C PHE A 151 13.28 6.38 -2.32
N VAL A 152 13.38 7.16 -3.42
CA VAL A 152 14.62 7.89 -3.75
C VAL A 152 15.02 8.86 -2.63
N LEU A 153 14.08 9.60 -2.06
CA LEU A 153 14.34 10.51 -0.94
C LEU A 153 14.86 9.76 0.30
N THR A 154 14.28 8.60 0.61
CA THR A 154 14.71 7.77 1.74
C THR A 154 16.18 7.37 1.61
N PHE A 155 16.59 6.87 0.43
CA PHE A 155 18.00 6.55 0.17
C PHE A 155 18.89 7.79 0.13
N GLY A 156 18.41 8.90 -0.43
CA GLY A 156 19.15 10.16 -0.47
C GLY A 156 19.45 10.68 0.94
N LEU A 157 18.46 10.68 1.84
CA LEU A 157 18.65 11.04 3.24
C LEU A 157 19.63 10.07 3.94
N GLY A 158 19.53 8.77 3.66
CA GLY A 158 20.43 7.77 4.23
C GLY A 158 21.87 7.96 3.80
N ALA A 159 22.11 8.27 2.52
CA ALA A 159 23.43 8.59 1.99
C ALA A 159 24.05 9.85 2.60
N LEU A 160 23.21 10.77 3.10
CA LEU A 160 23.63 11.97 3.82
C LEU A 160 23.79 11.75 5.34
N GLY A 161 23.56 10.53 5.83
CA GLY A 161 23.63 10.21 7.26
C GLY A 161 22.51 10.82 8.09
N SER A 162 21.35 11.11 7.48
CA SER A 162 20.22 11.71 8.18
C SER A 162 19.38 10.66 8.90
N ASP A 163 19.05 10.92 10.18
CA ASP A 163 18.12 10.10 10.97
C ASP A 163 16.68 10.11 10.41
N TRP A 164 16.38 10.99 9.46
CA TRP A 164 15.11 11.01 8.74
C TRP A 164 15.02 9.98 7.62
N ALA A 165 16.10 9.24 7.34
CA ALA A 165 16.13 8.18 6.33
C ALA A 165 15.33 6.95 6.77
N HIS A 166 14.02 6.97 6.50
CA HIS A 166 13.10 5.95 6.99
C HIS A 166 12.18 5.37 5.90
N PRO A 167 12.00 4.04 5.81
CA PRO A 167 11.17 3.42 4.78
C PRO A 167 9.66 3.65 4.97
N ALA A 168 9.22 4.17 6.12
CA ALA A 168 7.81 4.47 6.37
C ALA A 168 7.19 5.40 5.31
N TYR A 169 7.93 6.34 4.72
CA TYR A 169 7.36 7.26 3.74
C TYR A 169 6.88 6.54 2.47
N PRO A 170 7.72 5.75 1.76
CA PRO A 170 7.23 4.95 0.63
C PRO A 170 6.22 3.88 1.05
N GLU A 171 6.28 3.34 2.27
CA GLU A 171 5.27 2.39 2.78
C GLU A 171 3.87 2.99 2.86
N VAL A 172 3.71 4.15 3.51
CA VAL A 172 2.40 4.80 3.68
C VAL A 172 1.75 5.08 2.32
N LEU A 173 2.56 5.58 1.37
CA LEU A 173 2.10 5.83 0.01
C LEU A 173 1.64 4.55 -0.70
N MET A 174 2.39 3.45 -0.54
CA MET A 174 2.03 2.16 -1.09
C MET A 174 0.73 1.62 -0.47
N TYR A 175 0.62 1.63 0.87
CA TYR A 175 -0.52 1.06 1.59
C TYR A 175 -1.81 1.79 1.24
N LEU A 176 -1.80 3.12 1.37
CA LEU A 176 -2.95 3.96 1.03
C LEU A 176 -3.24 3.90 -0.47
N GLY A 177 -2.20 3.91 -1.31
CA GLY A 177 -2.34 3.83 -2.76
C GLY A 177 -3.07 2.57 -3.21
N VAL A 178 -2.62 1.39 -2.76
CA VAL A 178 -3.26 0.10 -3.08
C VAL A 178 -4.68 0.05 -2.52
N ALA A 179 -4.90 0.47 -1.27
CA ALA A 179 -6.23 0.48 -0.68
C ALA A 179 -7.20 1.38 -1.45
N LEU A 180 -6.75 2.57 -1.88
CA LEU A 180 -7.55 3.51 -2.67
C LEU A 180 -7.85 2.99 -4.09
N LEU A 181 -7.03 2.11 -4.67
CA LEU A 181 -7.37 1.48 -5.96
C LEU A 181 -8.68 0.70 -5.86
N GLY A 182 -9.06 0.18 -4.69
CA GLY A 182 -10.35 -0.48 -4.44
C GLY A 182 -11.57 0.46 -4.44
N ARG A 183 -11.39 1.78 -4.60
CA ARG A 183 -12.51 2.73 -4.66
C ARG A 183 -13.19 2.65 -6.02
N THR A 184 -14.49 2.41 -6.01
CA THR A 184 -15.35 2.62 -7.17
C THR A 184 -15.62 4.11 -7.31
N ALA A 185 -15.30 4.70 -8.46
CA ALA A 185 -15.76 6.04 -8.79
C ALA A 185 -17.31 6.07 -8.74
N PRO A 186 -17.94 7.16 -8.25
CA PRO A 186 -19.34 7.38 -8.49
C PRO A 186 -19.56 7.37 -10.00
N VAL A 187 -20.54 6.60 -10.48
CA VAL A 187 -21.04 6.80 -11.85
C VAL A 187 -21.58 8.22 -11.85
N THR A 188 -20.86 9.15 -12.46
CA THR A 188 -21.42 10.45 -12.81
C THR A 188 -22.56 10.11 -13.75
N GLN A 189 -23.79 10.04 -13.21
CA GLN A 189 -25.00 10.06 -14.01
C GLN A 189 -24.96 11.39 -14.73
N ALA A 190 -24.37 11.37 -15.93
CA ALA A 190 -24.46 12.47 -16.85
C ALA A 190 -25.95 12.79 -16.95
N VAL A 191 -26.27 14.00 -16.51
CA VAL A 191 -27.56 14.64 -16.62
C VAL A 191 -27.86 14.72 -18.11
N HIS A 192 -28.32 13.61 -18.67
CA HIS A 192 -29.10 13.54 -19.89
C HIS A 192 -30.57 13.74 -19.51
N ARG A 193 -30.82 14.71 -18.61
CA ARG A 193 -32.14 15.29 -18.44
C ARG A 193 -32.38 16.14 -19.67
N GLY A 194 -33.25 15.63 -20.52
CA GLY A 194 -34.20 16.46 -21.24
C GLY A 194 -33.58 17.44 -22.21
N ARG A 195 -33.01 16.92 -23.29
CA ARG A 195 -33.27 17.54 -24.60
C ARG A 195 -34.74 17.22 -24.93
N THR A 196 -35.67 17.87 -24.23
CA THR A 196 -37.08 17.88 -24.64
C THR A 196 -37.10 18.66 -25.94
N SER A 197 -37.32 17.93 -27.02
CA SER A 197 -37.77 18.43 -28.31
C SER A 197 -38.93 19.41 -28.10
N GLU A 198 -38.71 20.69 -28.31
CA GLU A 198 -39.80 21.61 -28.64
C GLU A 198 -40.31 21.25 -30.04
N PRO A 199 -41.61 20.96 -30.21
CA PRO A 199 -42.18 20.82 -31.53
C PRO A 199 -42.27 22.20 -32.20
N SER A 200 -41.70 22.29 -33.39
CA SER A 200 -41.93 23.37 -34.34
C SER A 200 -43.43 23.47 -34.62
N VAL A 201 -44.03 24.60 -34.24
CA VAL A 201 -45.37 24.99 -34.71
C VAL A 201 -45.17 25.91 -35.91
N ALA A 202 -45.82 25.52 -37.01
CA ALA A 202 -45.91 26.24 -38.27
C ALA A 202 -46.95 27.38 -38.21
#